data_AF-T1A4A8-F1
#
_entry.id   AF-T1A4A8-F1
#
_cell.length_a   1.000
_cell.length_b   1.000
_cell.length_c   1.000
_cell.angle_alpha   90.00
_cell.angle_beta   90.00
_cell.angle_gamma   90.00
#
_symmetry.space_group_name_H-M   'P 1'
#
loop_
_entity.id
_entity.type
_entity.pdbx_description
1 polymer ?
#
loop_
_entity_poly.entity_id
_entity_poly.type
_entity_poly.pdbx_seq_one_letter_code
_entity_poly.pdbx_strand_id
1 'polypeptide(L)' 'KERGQCFVTTGIGGNLYEASKEATLSVMDFIVSKGYKPDEAYILASVSMDLVISEIVDEPNFVVSAYMPLKVFH' A
#
# COMPACT_ATOMS: atom_id res chain seq x y z
N LYS A 1 -6.27 14.32 7.44
CA LYS A 1 -5.90 14.77 6.07
C LYS A 1 -6.89 14.15 5.11
N GLU A 2 -7.62 14.96 4.36
CA GLU A 2 -8.50 14.44 3.29
C GLU A 2 -7.60 13.78 2.24
N ARG A 3 -7.75 12.46 2.08
CA ARG A 3 -7.06 11.72 1.03
C ARG A 3 -7.97 11.83 -0.19
N GLY A 4 -7.48 12.46 -1.26
CA GLY A 4 -8.18 12.47 -2.55
C GLY A 4 -8.34 11.04 -3.10
N GLN A 5 -8.67 10.89 -4.39
CA GLN A 5 -8.79 9.55 -4.99
C GLN A 5 -7.49 8.75 -4.83
N CYS A 6 -7.58 7.57 -4.22
CA CYS A 6 -6.47 6.66 -3.97
C CYS A 6 -6.82 5.25 -4.48
N PHE A 7 -5.81 4.55 -5.00
CA PHE A 7 -5.82 3.10 -5.04
C PHE A 7 -5.42 2.59 -3.66
N VAL A 8 -6.16 1.63 -3.12
CA VAL A 8 -5.95 1.13 -1.77
C VAL A 8 -5.83 -0.39 -1.82
N THR A 9 -4.80 -0.90 -1.15
CA THR A 9 -4.61 -2.33 -0.91
C THR A 9 -4.55 -2.58 0.58
N THR A 10 -4.78 -3.83 0.98
CA THR A 10 -4.70 -4.28 2.36
C THR A 10 -3.92 -5.56 2.42
N GLY A 11 -3.02 -5.67 3.39
CA GLY A 11 -2.45 -6.94 3.84
C GLY A 11 -3.09 -7.33 5.16
N ILE A 12 -3.33 -8.64 5.33
CA ILE A 12 -4.06 -9.18 6.47
C ILE A 12 -3.34 -10.42 7.00
N GLY A 13 -3.02 -10.43 8.29
CA GLY A 13 -2.44 -11.62 8.92
C GLY A 13 -1.88 -11.38 10.31
N GLY A 14 -1.44 -12.46 10.97
CA GLY A 14 -0.98 -12.41 12.36
C GLY A 14 0.41 -11.84 12.61
N ASN A 15 1.05 -11.29 11.57
CA ASN A 15 2.29 -10.55 11.71
C ASN A 15 2.14 -9.18 11.04
N LEU A 16 2.27 -8.13 11.83
CA LEU A 16 2.06 -6.75 11.37
C LEU A 16 3.04 -6.35 10.25
N TYR A 17 4.29 -6.84 10.31
CA TYR A 17 5.31 -6.55 9.31
C TYR A 17 5.01 -7.24 7.98
N GLU A 18 4.61 -8.52 8.00
CA GLU A 18 4.25 -9.23 6.78
C GLU A 18 2.96 -8.66 6.15
N ALA A 19 1.94 -8.33 6.95
CA ALA A 19 0.75 -7.64 6.46
C ALA A 19 1.09 -6.27 5.84
N SER A 20 2.01 -5.51 6.45
CA SER A 20 2.52 -4.25 5.89
C SER A 20 3.21 -4.45 4.54
N LYS A 21 4.02 -5.52 4.43
CA LYS A 21 4.77 -5.86 3.23
C LYS A 21 3.82 -6.29 2.11
N GLU A 22 2.82 -7.12 2.40
CA GLU A 22 1.81 -7.54 1.42
C GLU A 22 1.01 -6.36 0.86
N ALA A 23 0.55 -5.45 1.72
CA ALA A 23 -0.13 -4.24 1.29
C ALA A 23 0.75 -3.41 0.33
N THR A 24 2.02 -3.22 0.70
CA THR A 24 3.00 -2.46 -0.09
C THR A 24 3.30 -3.13 -1.44
N LEU A 25 3.54 -4.43 -1.46
CA LEU A 25 3.82 -5.18 -2.69
C LEU A 25 2.63 -5.13 -3.66
N SER A 26 1.41 -5.21 -3.13
CA SER A 26 0.20 -5.06 -3.95
C SER A 26 0.09 -3.66 -4.61
N VAL A 27 0.55 -2.61 -3.93
CA VAL A 27 0.66 -1.27 -4.54
C VAL A 27 1.75 -1.24 -5.61
N MET A 28 2.89 -1.88 -5.38
CA MET A 28 3.96 -1.97 -6.38
C MET A 28 3.48 -2.69 -7.64
N ASP A 29 2.75 -3.81 -7.50
CA ASP A 29 2.16 -4.54 -8.62
C ASP A 29 1.17 -3.66 -9.41
N PHE A 30 0.37 -2.86 -8.70
CA PHE A 30 -0.50 -1.87 -9.34
C PHE A 30 0.31 -0.83 -10.14
N ILE A 31 1.39 -0.27 -9.58
CA ILE A 31 2.24 0.70 -10.28
C ILE A 31 2.90 0.07 -11.51
N VAL A 32 3.41 -1.17 -11.40
CA VAL A 32 3.98 -1.91 -12.52
C VAL A 32 2.93 -2.16 -13.60
N SER A 33 1.69 -2.47 -13.23
CA SER A 33 0.56 -2.61 -14.17
C SER A 33 0.25 -1.31 -14.95
N LYS A 34 0.71 -0.15 -14.46
CA LYS A 34 0.61 1.15 -15.14
C LYS A 34 1.78 1.44 -16.09
N GLY A 35 2.71 0.50 -16.25
CA GLY A 35 3.83 0.59 -17.21
C GLY A 35 5.17 1.05 -16.62
N TYR A 36 5.27 1.19 -15.30
CA TYR A 36 6.52 1.52 -14.62
C TYR A 36 7.37 0.26 -14.39
N LYS A 37 8.69 0.45 -14.29
CA LYS A 37 9.60 -0.64 -13.88
C LYS A 37 9.47 -0.95 -12.39
N PRO A 38 9.85 -2.16 -11.93
CA PRO A 38 9.79 -2.52 -10.51
C PRO A 38 10.57 -1.57 -9.58
N ASP A 39 11.74 -1.07 -10.01
CA ASP A 39 12.55 -0.12 -9.25
C ASP A 39 11.88 1.27 -9.17
N GLU A 40 11.28 1.74 -10.27
CA GLU A 40 10.49 2.97 -10.30
C GLU A 40 9.25 2.86 -9.41
N ALA A 41 8.58 1.71 -9.41
CA ALA A 41 7.44 1.42 -8.56
C ALA A 41 7.79 1.52 -7.07
N TYR A 42 8.95 0.95 -6.68
CA TYR A 42 9.44 1.05 -5.31
C TYR A 42 9.73 2.49 -4.90
N ILE A 43 10.45 3.24 -5.73
CA ILE A 43 10.80 4.65 -5.46
C ILE A 43 9.52 5.49 -5.33
N LEU A 44 8.56 5.32 -6.25
CA LEU A 44 7.32 6.08 -6.26
C LEU A 44 6.45 5.76 -5.03
N ALA A 45 6.29 4.48 -4.69
CA ALA A 45 5.57 4.05 -3.50
C ALA A 45 6.23 4.62 -2.23
N SER A 46 7.56 4.57 -2.12
CA SER A 46 8.28 5.05 -0.94
C SER A 46 8.07 6.53 -0.62
N VAL A 47 7.73 7.37 -1.61
CA VAL A 47 7.57 8.83 -1.41
C VAL A 47 6.12 9.30 -1.47
N SER A 48 5.22 8.53 -2.06
CA SER A 48 3.84 8.94 -2.33
C SER A 48 2.79 8.13 -1.59
N MET A 49 3.13 6.91 -1.17
CA MET A 49 2.19 5.99 -0.52
C MET A 49 2.15 6.25 0.99
N ASP A 50 0.95 6.20 1.55
CA ASP A 50 0.75 6.19 3.00
C ASP A 50 0.40 4.77 3.47
N LEU A 51 1.23 4.17 4.33
CA LEU A 51 0.92 2.93 5.02
C LEU A 51 0.22 3.23 6.35
N VAL A 52 -0.89 2.56 6.62
CA VAL A 52 -1.76 2.80 7.79
C VAL A 52 -2.11 1.47 8.44
N ILE A 53 -1.84 1.35 9.73
CA ILE A 53 -2.38 0.25 10.53
C ILE A 53 -3.87 0.54 10.75
N SER A 54 -4.72 -0.29 10.16
CA SER A 54 -6.17 -0.09 10.20
C SER A 54 -6.77 -0.73 11.45
N GLU A 55 -6.45 -2.00 11.69
CA GLU A 55 -6.99 -2.78 12.82
C GLU A 55 -5.84 -3.55 13.48
N ILE A 56 -5.30 -3.02 14.58
CA ILE A 56 -4.26 -3.69 15.38
C ILE A 56 -4.83 -4.59 16.47
N VAL A 57 -6.11 -4.40 16.80
CA VAL A 57 -6.79 -5.11 17.89
C VAL A 57 -7.51 -6.39 17.44
N ASP A 58 -7.53 -6.67 16.13
CA ASP A 58 -8.19 -7.84 15.54
C ASP A 58 -7.29 -9.08 15.64
N GLU A 59 -6.88 -9.46 16.85
CA GLU A 59 -6.11 -10.70 17.02
C GLU A 59 -6.97 -11.93 16.64
N PRO A 60 -6.42 -12.90 15.87
CA PRO A 60 -5.00 -13.05 15.53
C PRO A 60 -4.59 -12.42 14.17
N ASN A 61 -5.42 -11.63 13.49
CA ASN A 61 -5.14 -11.08 12.16
C ASN A 61 -5.20 -9.54 12.11
N PHE A 62 -4.04 -8.90 12.00
CA PHE A 62 -3.96 -7.45 11.84
C PHE A 62 -4.29 -7.02 10.41
N VAL A 63 -4.86 -5.84 10.25
CA VAL A 63 -5.12 -5.23 8.94
C VAL A 63 -4.24 -4.00 8.76
N VAL A 64 -3.46 -3.99 7.69
CA VAL A 64 -2.64 -2.84 7.28
C VAL A 64 -3.05 -2.42 5.87
N SER A 65 -3.39 -1.14 5.70
CA SER A 65 -3.80 -0.55 4.43
C SER A 65 -2.68 0.29 3.83
N ALA A 66 -2.47 0.19 2.52
CA ALA A 66 -1.57 1.05 1.77
C ALA A 66 -2.38 1.92 0.79
N TYR A 67 -2.20 3.24 0.88
CA TYR A 67 -2.94 4.21 0.09
C TYR A 67 -2.02 4.88 -0.92
N MET A 68 -2.29 4.66 -2.21
CA MET A 68 -1.54 5.24 -3.31
C MET A 68 -2.39 6.32 -4.01
N PRO A 69 -2.06 7.63 -3.87
CA PRO A 69 -2.83 8.69 -4.49
C PRO A 69 -2.83 8.58 -6.02
N LEU A 70 -4.01 8.55 -6.65
CA LEU A 70 -4.10 8.39 -8.11
C LEU A 70 -3.59 9.61 -8.90
N LYS A 71 -3.58 10.79 -8.26
CA LYS A 71 -3.10 12.04 -8.86
C LYS A 71 -1.61 12.04 -9.26
N VAL A 72 -0.85 11.05 -8.81
CA VAL A 72 0.58 10.89 -9.18
C VAL A 72 0.75 10.25 -10.56
N PHE A 73 -0.31 9.66 -11.11
CA PHE A 73 -0.36 9.15 -12.46
C PHE A 73 -1.07 10.18 -13.36
N HIS A 74 -0.56 10.36 -14.57
CA HIS A 74 -1.14 11.23 -15.60
C HIS A 74 -1.98 10.43 -16.60
#